data_AF-A0AB94IP89-F1
#
_entry.id   AF-A0AB94IP89-F1
#
_cell.length_a   1.000
_cell.length_b   1.000
_cell.length_c   1.000
_cell.angle_alpha   90.00
_cell.angle_beta   90.00
_cell.angle_gamma   90.00
#
_symmetry.space_group_name_H-M   'P 1'
#
loop_
_entity.id
_entity.type
_entity.pdbx_description
1 polymer ?
#
loop_
_entity_poly.entity_id
_entity_poly.type
_entity_poly.pdbx_seq_one_letter_code
_entity_poly.pdbx_strand_id
1 'polypeptide(L)'
;MKGAMDVSSINSINPILMEFLHRSAVAKLPNQIREVYQFIESKENQLEEISFNETQFIHLMNERSPYKAAADHFSINISSIKDIMDDAQAKIDRVIKDRCDRIKWIDYTDTIRSKQGNKNNQWCFIFVS
;
A
#
# COMPACT_ATOMS: atom_id res chain seq x y z
N MET A 1 9.90 10.90 22.02
CA MET A 1 8.94 9.83 22.40
C MET A 1 8.45 9.18 21.11
N LYS A 2 8.67 7.87 20.99
CA LYS A 2 8.25 7.02 19.87
C LYS A 2 6.73 7.04 19.74
N GLY A 3 6.22 7.43 18.58
CA GLY A 3 4.88 7.11 18.12
C GLY A 3 4.98 6.15 16.95
N ALA A 4 5.57 4.97 17.18
CA ALA A 4 5.42 3.87 16.23
C ALA A 4 3.93 3.53 16.22
N MET A 5 3.26 3.70 15.07
CA MET A 5 1.90 3.22 14.93
C MET A 5 1.89 1.73 15.21
N ASP A 6 0.97 1.34 16.08
CA ASP A 6 0.73 -0.05 16.41
C ASP A 6 0.25 -0.80 15.16
N VAL A 7 1.14 -1.64 14.63
CA VAL A 7 0.95 -2.48 13.44
C VAL A 7 -0.25 -3.42 13.61
N SER A 8 -0.77 -3.59 14.83
CA SER A 8 -1.95 -4.39 15.14
C SER A 8 -3.25 -3.89 14.47
N SER A 9 -3.37 -2.60 14.13
CA SER A 9 -4.62 -2.03 13.57
C SER A 9 -4.81 -2.27 12.07
N ILE A 10 -3.78 -2.75 11.35
CA ILE A 10 -3.83 -3.01 9.89
C ILE A 10 -4.17 -4.49 9.59
N ASN A 11 -4.04 -5.38 10.57
CA ASN A 11 -4.17 -6.84 10.40
C ASN A 11 -5.58 -7.38 10.07
N SER A 12 -6.58 -6.52 9.83
CA SER A 12 -7.95 -6.93 9.47
C SER A 12 -8.37 -6.57 8.05
N ILE A 13 -7.53 -5.87 7.28
CA ILE A 13 -7.88 -5.45 5.92
C ILE A 13 -7.53 -6.56 4.94
N ASN A 14 -8.49 -6.92 4.08
CA ASN A 14 -8.31 -7.92 3.04
C ASN A 14 -7.08 -7.60 2.15
N PRO A 15 -6.18 -8.55 1.87
CA PRO A 15 -4.93 -8.29 1.13
C PRO A 15 -5.17 -7.74 -0.29
N ILE A 16 -6.24 -8.17 -0.97
CA ILE A 16 -6.62 -7.65 -2.30
C ILE A 16 -7.03 -6.18 -2.19
N LEU A 17 -7.78 -5.84 -1.14
CA LEU A 17 -8.16 -4.46 -0.88
C LEU A 17 -6.94 -3.60 -0.54
N MET A 18 -5.98 -4.12 0.25
CA MET A 18 -4.73 -3.43 0.54
C MET A 18 -3.91 -3.15 -0.72
N GLU A 19 -3.74 -4.15 -1.58
CA GLU A 19 -3.05 -4.01 -2.86
C GLU A 19 -3.72 -2.94 -3.75
N PHE A 20 -5.05 -2.96 -3.83
CA PHE A 20 -5.82 -1.95 -4.56
C PHE A 20 -5.64 -0.54 -3.98
N LEU A 21 -5.71 -0.40 -2.66
CA LEU A 21 -5.53 0.88 -1.97
C LEU A 21 -4.12 1.43 -2.17
N HIS A 22 -3.10 0.57 -2.06
CA HIS A 22 -1.71 0.90 -2.30
C HIS A 22 -1.47 1.39 -3.73
N ARG A 23 -1.87 0.62 -4.75
CA ARG A 23 -1.74 1.03 -6.17
C ARG A 23 -2.39 2.38 -6.44
N SER A 24 -3.57 2.61 -5.85
CA SER A 24 -4.28 3.88 -5.98
C SER A 24 -3.57 5.03 -5.26
N ALA A 25 -2.93 4.78 -4.12
CA ALA A 25 -2.16 5.76 -3.39
C ALA A 25 -0.87 6.14 -4.14
N VAL A 26 -0.14 5.16 -4.67
CA VAL A 26 1.04 5.37 -5.53
C VAL A 26 0.67 6.22 -6.76
N ALA A 27 -0.45 5.92 -7.41
CA ALA A 27 -0.96 6.68 -8.56
C ALA A 27 -1.36 8.14 -8.23
N LYS A 28 -1.40 8.54 -6.95
CA LYS A 28 -1.65 9.92 -6.51
C LYS A 28 -0.37 10.66 -6.09
N LEU A 29 0.77 9.98 -5.99
CA LEU A 29 2.03 10.64 -5.68
C LEU A 29 2.41 11.64 -6.78
N PRO A 30 3.08 12.77 -6.47
CA PRO A 30 3.66 13.64 -7.49
C PRO A 30 4.60 12.87 -8.42
N ASN A 31 4.62 13.20 -9.72
CA ASN A 31 5.31 12.40 -10.75
C ASN A 31 6.76 12.06 -10.38
N GLN A 32 7.57 13.04 -9.99
CA GLN A 32 8.98 12.83 -9.65
C GLN A 32 9.17 11.88 -8.46
N ILE A 33 8.32 11.98 -7.43
CA ILE A 33 8.36 11.09 -6.26
C ILE A 33 7.91 9.69 -6.65
N ARG A 34 6.85 9.59 -7.47
CA ARG A 34 6.30 8.33 -7.95
C ARG A 34 7.31 7.55 -8.78
N GLU A 35 8.02 8.22 -9.69
CA GLU A 35 9.03 7.61 -10.54
C GLU A 35 10.17 6.98 -9.72
N VAL A 36 10.68 7.70 -8.72
CA VAL A 36 11.70 7.18 -7.80
C VAL A 36 11.17 6.00 -7.00
N TYR A 37 9.97 6.12 -6.43
CA TYR A 37 9.33 5.06 -5.66
C TYR A 37 9.16 3.77 -6.48
N GLN A 38 8.57 3.88 -7.66
CA GLN A 38 8.31 2.73 -8.54
C GLN A 38 9.61 2.13 -9.08
N PHE A 39 10.64 2.93 -9.32
CA PHE A 39 11.95 2.41 -9.69
C PHE A 39 12.52 1.53 -8.58
N ILE A 40 12.50 2.01 -7.33
CA ILE A 40 13.01 1.26 -6.17
C ILE A 40 12.18 -0.01 -5.93
N GLU A 41 10.85 0.11 -5.90
CA GLU A 41 9.92 -1.01 -5.75
C GLU A 41 10.16 -2.09 -6.83
N SER A 42 10.37 -1.68 -8.09
CA SER A 42 10.67 -2.64 -9.16
C SER A 42 11.99 -3.39 -8.95
N LYS A 43 12.98 -2.74 -8.34
CA LYS A 43 14.27 -3.35 -8.03
C LYS A 43 14.17 -4.27 -6.83
N GLU A 44 13.41 -3.90 -5.81
CA GLU A 44 13.09 -4.75 -4.66
C GLU A 44 12.36 -6.02 -5.11
N ASN A 45 11.34 -5.89 -5.95
CA ASN A 45 10.61 -7.04 -6.51
C ASN A 45 11.54 -7.96 -7.32
N GLN A 46 12.45 -7.42 -8.12
CA GLN A 46 13.45 -8.22 -8.85
C GLN A 46 14.38 -9.01 -7.91
N LEU A 47 14.72 -8.44 -6.74
CA LEU A 47 15.54 -9.12 -5.75
C LEU A 47 14.74 -10.18 -5.00
N GLU A 48 13.47 -9.91 -4.69
CA GLU A 48 12.56 -10.87 -4.07
C GLU A 48 12.36 -12.10 -4.97
N GLU A 49 12.10 -11.91 -6.26
CA GLU A 49 11.91 -12.99 -7.24
C GLU A 49 13.09 -13.96 -7.34
N ILE A 50 14.32 -13.48 -7.14
CA ILE A 50 15.54 -14.31 -7.19
C ILE A 50 15.98 -14.83 -5.82
N SER A 51 15.27 -14.44 -4.75
CA SER A 51 15.60 -14.85 -3.38
C SER A 51 14.89 -16.14 -3.03
N PHE A 52 15.62 -17.09 -2.47
CA PHE A 52 15.05 -18.34 -1.96
C PHE A 52 14.39 -18.16 -0.59
N ASN A 53 14.90 -17.21 0.20
CA ASN A 53 14.39 -16.89 1.54
C ASN A 53 14.72 -15.45 1.94
N GLU A 54 14.16 -15.02 3.07
CA GLU A 54 14.35 -13.67 3.64
C GLU A 54 15.82 -13.34 3.91
N THR A 55 16.61 -14.28 4.44
CA THR A 55 18.04 -14.07 4.69
C THR A 55 18.81 -13.76 3.41
N GLN A 56 18.52 -14.50 2.33
CA GLN A 56 19.13 -14.25 1.03
C GLN A 56 18.67 -12.92 0.44
N PHE A 57 17.39 -12.57 0.60
CA PHE A 57 16.85 -11.29 0.16
C PHE A 57 17.57 -10.11 0.84
N ILE A 58 17.74 -10.15 2.16
CA ILE A 58 18.47 -9.12 2.91
C ILE A 58 19.93 -9.02 2.42
N HIS A 59 20.58 -10.16 2.15
CA HIS A 59 21.94 -10.16 1.61
C HIS A 59 22.00 -9.48 0.24
N LEU A 60 21.08 -9.83 -0.67
CA LEU A 60 20.97 -9.25 -2.01
C LEU A 60 20.64 -7.75 -1.96
N MET A 61 19.79 -7.30 -1.04
CA MET A 61 19.49 -5.88 -0.82
C MET A 61 20.72 -5.07 -0.42
N ASN A 62 21.66 -5.67 0.32
CA ASN A 62 22.91 -5.01 0.69
C ASN A 62 23.89 -4.97 -0.49
N GLU A 63 24.06 -6.08 -1.20
CA GLU A 63 24.97 -6.17 -2.35
C GLU A 63 24.51 -5.35 -3.56
N ARG A 64 23.20 -5.34 -3.82
CA ARG A 64 22.56 -4.75 -5.00
C ARG A 64 21.54 -3.69 -4.60
N SER A 65 21.96 -2.77 -3.71
CA SER A 65 21.09 -1.76 -3.11
C SER A 65 20.21 -1.01 -4.14
N PRO A 66 18.88 -1.17 -4.07
CA PRO A 66 17.92 -0.41 -4.90
C PRO A 66 18.07 1.10 -4.75
N TYR A 67 18.35 1.57 -3.52
CA TYR A 67 18.56 2.98 -3.21
C TYR A 67 19.80 3.55 -3.91
N LYS A 68 20.89 2.77 -3.98
CA LYS A 68 22.09 3.16 -4.73
C LYS A 68 21.82 3.17 -6.23
N ALA A 69 21.14 2.15 -6.75
CA ALA A 69 20.76 2.10 -8.15
C ALA A 69 19.87 3.29 -8.56
N ALA A 70 18.96 3.71 -7.69
CA ALA A 70 18.12 4.89 -7.91
C ALA A 70 18.95 6.19 -7.87
N ALA A 71 19.85 6.32 -6.90
CA ALA A 71 20.76 7.47 -6.83
C ALA A 71 21.55 7.66 -8.13
N ASP A 72 22.12 6.56 -8.65
CA ASP A 72 22.85 6.56 -9.91
C ASP A 72 21.93 6.86 -11.11
N HIS A 73 20.74 6.25 -11.17
CA HIS A 73 19.79 6.41 -12.28
C HIS A 73 19.24 7.84 -12.41
N PHE A 74 18.85 8.45 -11.29
CA PHE A 74 18.27 9.78 -11.25
C PHE A 74 19.32 10.89 -11.08
N SER A 75 20.60 10.53 -10.91
CA SER A 75 21.68 11.48 -10.59
C SER A 75 21.40 12.31 -9.33
N ILE A 76 20.81 11.67 -8.32
CA ILE A 76 20.45 12.26 -7.02
C ILE A 76 21.31 11.58 -5.95
N ASN A 77 21.75 12.32 -4.93
CA ASN A 77 22.52 11.72 -3.85
C ASN A 77 21.66 10.72 -3.04
N ILE A 78 22.30 9.72 -2.43
CA ILE A 78 21.59 8.64 -1.74
C ILE A 78 20.77 9.11 -0.52
N SER A 79 21.18 10.18 0.18
CA SER A 79 20.38 10.76 1.26
C SER A 79 19.06 11.32 0.74
N SER A 80 19.10 12.08 -0.37
CA SER A 80 17.89 12.63 -0.97
C SER A 80 16.99 11.55 -1.55
N ILE A 81 17.54 10.44 -2.05
CA ILE A 81 16.72 9.27 -2.44
C ILE A 81 15.97 8.70 -1.22
N LYS A 82 16.63 8.58 -0.07
CA LYS A 82 15.98 8.14 1.17
C LYS A 82 14.89 9.12 1.61
N ASP A 83 15.17 10.42 1.58
CA ASP A 83 14.17 11.45 1.91
C ASP A 83 12.94 11.39 0.99
N ILE A 84 13.16 11.13 -0.31
CA ILE A 84 12.07 10.95 -1.29
C ILE A 84 11.25 9.69 -0.97
N MET A 85 11.90 8.59 -0.60
CA MET A 85 11.21 7.35 -0.20
C MET A 85 10.40 7.54 1.08
N ASP A 86 10.95 8.20 2.09
CA ASP A 86 10.27 8.50 3.35
C ASP A 86 9.03 9.39 3.12
N ASP A 87 9.16 10.43 2.28
CA ASP A 87 8.04 11.30 1.89
C ASP A 87 6.97 10.54 1.06
N ALA A 88 7.40 9.66 0.16
CA ALA A 88 6.49 8.81 -0.61
C ALA A 88 5.70 7.88 0.32
N GLN A 89 6.37 7.19 1.23
CA GLN A 89 5.74 6.26 2.17
C GLN A 89 4.75 6.99 3.08
N ALA A 90 5.13 8.15 3.64
CA ALA A 90 4.25 8.95 4.48
C ALA A 90 2.97 9.40 3.73
N LYS A 91 3.10 9.77 2.45
CA LYS A 91 1.96 10.14 1.60
C LYS A 91 1.08 8.94 1.29
N ILE A 92 1.66 7.79 0.96
CA ILE A 92 0.93 6.54 0.70
C ILE A 92 0.13 6.14 1.95
N ASP A 93 0.80 6.07 3.10
CA ASP A 93 0.19 5.67 4.37
C ASP A 93 -0.98 6.59 4.74
N ARG A 94 -0.80 7.90 4.58
CA ARG A 94 -1.85 8.88 4.82
C ARG A 94 -3.06 8.65 3.90
N VAL A 95 -2.82 8.45 2.60
CA VAL A 95 -3.91 8.21 1.65
C VAL A 95 -4.64 6.91 1.94
N ILE A 96 -3.91 5.83 2.25
CA ILE A 96 -4.51 4.55 2.61
C ILE A 96 -5.34 4.70 3.89
N LYS A 97 -4.78 5.30 4.94
CA LYS A 97 -5.47 5.54 6.21
C LYS A 97 -6.75 6.35 6.01
N ASP A 98 -6.67 7.49 5.32
CA ASP A 98 -7.81 8.35 5.04
C ASP A 98 -8.92 7.62 4.25
N ARG A 99 -8.57 6.59 3.46
CA ARG A 99 -9.54 5.76 2.75
C ARG A 99 -10.09 4.64 3.62
N CYS A 100 -9.25 3.98 4.42
CA CYS A 100 -9.69 2.98 5.38
C CYS A 100 -10.72 3.56 6.37
N ASP A 101 -10.49 4.79 6.85
CA ASP A 101 -11.39 5.49 7.75
C ASP A 101 -12.75 5.85 7.09
N ARG A 102 -12.80 5.91 5.75
CA ARG A 102 -14.02 6.16 4.97
C ARG A 102 -14.74 4.89 4.55
N ILE A 103 -14.03 3.78 4.45
CA ILE A 103 -14.60 2.51 4.00
C ILE A 103 -15.64 2.05 5.03
N LYS A 104 -16.89 1.92 4.56
CA LYS A 104 -18.00 1.45 5.36
C LYS A 104 -18.67 0.28 4.67
N TRP A 105 -18.85 -0.80 5.43
CA TRP A 105 -19.78 -1.86 5.10
C TRP A 105 -21.12 -1.49 5.71
N ILE A 106 -22.12 -1.23 4.86
CA ILE A 106 -23.48 -0.94 5.30
C ILE A 106 -24.31 -2.18 5.00
N ASP A 107 -24.79 -2.86 6.05
CA ASP A 107 -25.80 -3.89 5.88
C ASP A 107 -27.13 -3.22 5.52
N TYR A 108 -27.62 -3.51 4.32
CA TYR A 108 -28.86 -2.99 3.78
C TYR A 108 -29.94 -4.09 3.64
N THR A 109 -29.68 -5.27 4.19
CA THR A 109 -30.51 -6.47 4.10
C THR A 109 -31.95 -6.19 4.55
N ASP A 110 -32.14 -5.54 5.70
CA ASP A 110 -33.48 -5.25 6.24
C ASP A 110 -34.25 -4.22 5.42
N THR A 111 -33.55 -3.29 4.77
CA THR A 111 -34.19 -2.29 3.91
C THR A 111 -34.67 -2.92 2.60
N ILE A 112 -33.98 -3.93 2.07
CA ILE A 112 -34.42 -4.68 0.89
C ILE A 112 -35.55 -5.65 1.25
N ARG A 113 -35.44 -6.36 2.38
CA ARG A 113 -36.47 -7.29 2.86
C ARG A 113 -37.82 -6.61 3.11
N SER A 114 -37.80 -5.41 3.69
CA SER A 114 -39.03 -4.62 3.92
C SER A 114 -39.67 -4.13 2.62
N LYS A 115 -38.89 -3.89 1.55
CA LYS A 115 -39.40 -3.46 0.23
C LYS A 115 -39.88 -4.61 -0.67
N GLN A 116 -39.26 -5.79 -0.61
CA GLN A 116 -39.57 -6.90 -1.54
C GLN A 116 -40.60 -7.92 -1.02
N GLY A 117 -41.16 -7.73 0.18
CA GLY A 117 -42.19 -8.63 0.70
C GLY A 117 -41.63 -10.03 0.96
N ASN A 118 -40.72 -10.13 1.94
CA ASN A 118 -40.38 -11.32 2.74
C ASN A 118 -40.19 -12.68 2.04
N LYS A 119 -39.89 -12.73 0.72
CA LYS A 119 -39.82 -13.99 -0.04
C LYS A 119 -38.41 -14.45 -0.42
N ASN A 120 -37.37 -13.67 -0.15
CA ASN A 120 -36.01 -14.05 -0.50
C ASN A 120 -35.03 -13.82 0.66
N ASN A 121 -34.28 -14.87 1.02
CA ASN A 121 -33.27 -14.88 2.08
C ASN A 121 -31.95 -14.22 1.63
N GLN A 122 -32.06 -13.17 0.81
CA GLN A 122 -30.93 -12.47 0.23
C GLN A 122 -30.31 -11.51 1.25
N TRP A 123 -28.98 -11.50 1.30
CA TRP A 123 -28.18 -10.57 2.09
C TRP A 123 -27.69 -9.47 1.15
N CYS A 124 -27.85 -8.21 1.55
CA CYS A 124 -27.43 -7.06 0.76
C CYS A 124 -26.47 -6.21 1.57
N PHE A 125 -25.21 -6.18 1.15
CA PHE A 125 -24.19 -5.32 1.74
C PHE A 125 -23.79 -4.26 0.70
N ILE A 126 -23.81 -3.00 1.11
CA ILE A 126 -23.31 -1.88 0.31
C ILE A 126 -21.89 -1.60 0.78
N PHE A 127 -20.96 -1.60 -0.17
CA PHE A 127 -19.60 -1.15 0.02
C PHE A 127 -19.49 0.32 -0.39
N VAL A 128 -19.06 1.17 0.55
CA VAL A 128 -18.82 2.60 0.30
C VAL A 128 -17.34 2.87 0.54
N SER A 129 -16.63 3.42 -0.45
CA SER A 129 -15.18 3.70 -0.41
C SER A 129 -14.81 5.07 -0.98
#